data_AF-A0A831M1L0-F1
#
_entry.id   AF-A0A831M1L0-F1
#
_cell.length_a   1.000
_cell.length_b   1.000
_cell.length_c   1.000
_cell.angle_alpha   90.00
_cell.angle_beta   90.00
_cell.angle_gamma   90.00
#
_symmetry.space_group_name_H-M   'P 1'
#
loop_
_entity.id
_entity.type
_entity.pdbx_description
1 polymer ?
#
loop_
_entity_poly.entity_id
_entity_poly.type
_entity_poly.pdbx_seq_one_letter_code
_entity_poly.pdbx_strand_id
1 'polypeptide(L)'
;MDVHAAIESRRATRSLAPVEITEELVYDLAGHSRLSPSCDNNQPWRFVFVFEPERLEALKGVFTEGNRWCHAASLVVAVFSRKDDDCVIRDRVYNLFDTGLAAAFLILRATELGLVAHPIAGFSPKKTREALGIPEDY
;
A
#
# COMPACT_ATOMS: atom_id res chain seq x y z
N MET A 1 -1.81 -17.04 12.05
CA MET A 1 -1.89 -16.19 13.26
C MET A 1 -3.38 -15.93 13.50
N ASP A 2 -3.84 -15.45 14.66
CA ASP A 2 -5.22 -14.96 14.74
C ASP A 2 -5.27 -13.43 14.57
N VAL A 3 -6.48 -12.87 14.40
CA VAL A 3 -6.67 -11.44 14.15
C VAL A 3 -6.15 -10.58 15.31
N HIS A 4 -6.36 -11.03 16.56
CA HIS A 4 -5.92 -10.31 17.75
C HIS A 4 -4.40 -10.21 17.77
N ALA A 5 -3.71 -11.33 17.59
CA ALA A 5 -2.25 -11.39 17.53
C ALA A 5 -1.68 -10.57 16.36
N ALA A 6 -2.32 -10.56 15.19
CA ALA A 6 -1.88 -9.73 14.07
C ALA A 6 -1.97 -8.23 14.38
N ILE A 7 -3.04 -7.79 15.04
CA ILE A 7 -3.21 -6.39 15.44
C ILE A 7 -2.16 -5.97 16.48
N GLU A 8 -1.92 -6.81 17.50
CA GLU A 8 -0.97 -6.51 18.57
C GLU A 8 0.49 -6.53 18.10
N SER A 9 0.84 -7.48 17.24
CA SER A 9 2.22 -7.66 16.77
C SER A 9 2.65 -6.63 15.71
N ARG A 10 1.71 -6.09 14.93
CA ARG A 10 2.00 -5.15 13.85
C ARG A 10 2.72 -3.90 14.38
N ARG A 11 3.87 -3.58 13.79
CA ARG A 11 4.67 -2.39 14.10
C ARG A 11 5.21 -1.73 12.83
N ALA A 12 5.40 -0.41 12.89
CA ALA A 12 6.02 0.37 11.83
C ALA A 12 7.56 0.32 11.96
N THR A 13 8.15 -0.88 11.85
CA THR A 13 9.60 -1.06 11.90
C THR A 13 10.26 -0.59 10.60
N ARG A 14 11.55 -0.27 10.66
CA ARG A 14 12.33 0.27 9.52
C ARG A 14 13.54 -0.59 9.16
N SER A 15 13.79 -1.65 9.92
CA SER A 15 14.83 -2.64 9.63
C SER A 15 14.21 -3.73 8.79
N LEU A 16 14.54 -3.76 7.50
CA LEU A 16 13.94 -4.66 6.53
C LEU A 16 15.00 -5.65 6.06
N ALA A 17 14.77 -6.94 6.34
CA ALA A 17 15.55 -8.01 5.73
C ALA A 17 15.03 -8.27 4.31
N PRO A 18 15.89 -8.67 3.35
CA PRO A 18 15.43 -9.07 2.03
C PRO A 18 14.45 -10.25 2.12
N VAL A 19 13.37 -10.16 1.36
CA VAL A 19 12.34 -11.20 1.22
C VAL A 19 12.14 -11.47 -0.27
N GLU A 20 12.04 -12.74 -0.66
CA GLU A 20 11.62 -13.09 -2.01
C GLU A 20 10.13 -12.76 -2.18
N ILE A 21 9.81 -11.93 -3.18
CA ILE A 21 8.44 -11.55 -3.49
C ILE A 21 8.01 -12.28 -4.75
N THR A 22 7.01 -13.14 -4.61
CA THR A 22 6.42 -13.90 -5.71
C THR A 22 5.10 -13.27 -6.14
N GLU A 23 4.66 -13.57 -7.37
CA GLU A 23 3.31 -13.17 -7.82
C GLU A 23 2.23 -13.74 -6.91
N GLU A 24 2.38 -14.98 -6.44
CA GLU A 24 1.43 -15.60 -5.49
C GLU A 24 1.28 -14.78 -4.22
N LEU A 25 2.39 -14.31 -3.63
CA LEU A 25 2.36 -13.45 -2.46
C LEU A 25 1.66 -12.12 -2.77
N VAL A 26 1.93 -11.53 -3.93
CA VAL A 26 1.27 -10.28 -4.36
C VAL A 26 -0.24 -10.49 -4.52
N TYR A 27 -0.66 -11.58 -5.17
CA TYR A 27 -2.08 -11.92 -5.33
C TYR A 27 -2.77 -12.22 -4.00
N ASP A 28 -2.08 -12.86 -3.05
CA ASP A 28 -2.60 -13.06 -1.69
C ASP A 28 -2.85 -11.71 -0.98
N LEU A 29 -1.86 -10.82 -0.96
CA LEU A 29 -1.99 -9.49 -0.34
C LEU A 29 -3.08 -8.64 -1.00
N ALA A 30 -3.11 -8.61 -2.34
CA ALA A 30 -4.11 -7.89 -3.11
C ALA A 30 -5.52 -8.48 -2.89
N GLY A 31 -5.63 -9.82 -2.86
CA GLY A 31 -6.87 -10.54 -2.61
C GLY A 31 -7.50 -10.17 -1.28
N HIS A 32 -6.70 -10.08 -0.21
CA HIS A 32 -7.19 -9.66 1.10
C HIS A 32 -7.60 -8.18 1.12
N SER A 33 -6.85 -7.30 0.46
CA SER A 33 -7.21 -5.88 0.32
C SER A 33 -8.56 -5.69 -0.37
N ARG A 34 -8.83 -6.49 -1.41
CA ARG A 34 -10.07 -6.47 -2.19
C ARG A 34 -11.32 -6.84 -1.37
N LEU A 35 -11.16 -7.64 -0.31
CA LEU A 35 -12.26 -8.06 0.56
C LEU A 35 -12.70 -6.98 1.57
N SER A 36 -12.03 -5.82 1.58
CA SER A 36 -12.40 -4.71 2.45
C SER A 36 -13.81 -4.18 2.10
N PRO A 37 -14.61 -3.73 3.08
CA PRO A 37 -15.87 -3.07 2.79
C PRO A 37 -15.65 -1.66 2.23
N SER A 38 -16.63 -1.16 1.47
CA SER A 38 -16.67 0.23 1.00
C SER A 38 -18.11 0.72 0.87
N CYS A 39 -18.30 2.04 0.88
CA CYS A 39 -19.57 2.68 0.60
C CYS A 39 -20.10 2.25 -0.77
N ASP A 40 -21.36 1.82 -0.80
CA ASP A 40 -22.02 1.23 -1.97
C ASP A 40 -21.22 0.11 -2.68
N ASN A 41 -20.27 -0.51 -1.99
CA ASN A 41 -19.33 -1.49 -2.54
C ASN A 41 -18.54 -0.96 -3.76
N ASN A 42 -18.27 0.35 -3.81
CA ASN A 42 -17.57 1.00 -4.92
C ASN A 42 -16.12 0.54 -5.11
N GLN A 43 -15.46 0.06 -4.03
CA GLN A 43 -14.09 -0.45 -4.04
C GLN A 43 -13.10 0.55 -4.69
N PRO A 44 -12.94 1.75 -4.10
CA PRO A 44 -12.28 2.90 -4.73
C PRO A 44 -10.76 2.81 -4.77
N TRP A 45 -10.17 1.81 -4.09
CA TRP A 45 -8.73 1.64 -3.97
C TRP A 45 -8.10 1.16 -5.29
N ARG A 46 -6.92 1.68 -5.57
CA ARG A 46 -6.01 1.20 -6.61
C ARG A 46 -4.66 0.91 -5.96
N PHE A 47 -4.04 -0.17 -6.41
CA PHE A 47 -2.75 -0.63 -5.92
C PHE A 47 -1.81 -0.86 -7.10
N VAL A 48 -0.56 -0.42 -6.97
CA VAL A 48 0.54 -0.85 -7.84
C VAL A 48 1.60 -1.49 -6.95
N PHE A 49 1.82 -2.79 -7.15
CA PHE A 49 2.86 -3.57 -6.48
C PHE A 49 4.12 -3.53 -7.34
N VAL A 50 5.25 -3.19 -6.71
CA VAL A 50 6.55 -3.09 -7.38
C VAL A 50 7.56 -3.90 -6.59
N PHE A 51 8.08 -4.95 -7.20
CA PHE A 51 9.03 -5.87 -6.59
C PHE A 51 10.15 -6.29 -7.54
N GLU A 52 10.12 -5.86 -8.80
CA GLU A 52 11.21 -6.05 -9.75
C GLU A 52 12.42 -5.17 -9.35
N PRO A 53 13.65 -5.73 -9.26
CA PRO A 53 14.83 -5.00 -8.78
C PRO A 53 15.08 -3.68 -9.51
N GLU A 54 14.95 -3.66 -10.83
CA GLU A 54 15.19 -2.47 -11.66
C GLU A 54 14.15 -1.37 -11.38
N ARG A 55 12.90 -1.76 -11.12
CA ARG A 55 11.82 -0.82 -10.81
C ARG A 55 11.93 -0.29 -9.37
N LEU A 56 12.32 -1.13 -8.42
CA LEU A 56 12.63 -0.71 -7.06
C LEU A 56 13.80 0.29 -7.03
N GLU A 57 14.83 0.07 -7.85
CA GLU A 57 15.95 1.01 -8.00
C GLU A 57 15.47 2.37 -8.51
N ALA A 58 14.62 2.38 -9.55
CA ALA A 58 14.04 3.61 -10.10
C ALA A 58 13.19 4.38 -9.08
N LEU A 59 12.56 3.68 -8.13
CA LEU A 59 11.77 4.30 -7.07
C LEU A 59 12.61 4.93 -5.96
N LYS A 60 13.90 4.64 -5.82
CA LYS A 60 14.72 5.21 -4.72
C LYS A 60 14.68 6.73 -4.65
N GLY A 61 14.59 7.38 -5.81
CA GLY A 61 14.52 8.85 -5.94
C GLY A 61 13.16 9.48 -5.59
N VAL A 62 12.13 8.68 -5.30
CA VAL A 62 10.81 9.18 -4.89
C VAL A 62 10.72 9.41 -3.38
N PHE A 63 11.51 8.71 -2.57
CA PHE A 63 11.48 8.81 -1.12
C PHE A 63 12.21 10.05 -0.63
N THR A 64 11.76 10.62 0.49
CA THR A 64 12.49 11.70 1.17
C THR A 64 13.72 11.14 1.88
N GLU A 65 14.66 12.01 2.24
CA GLU A 65 15.88 11.62 2.97
C GLU A 65 15.59 10.86 4.27
N GLY A 66 14.58 11.30 5.04
CA GLY A 66 14.15 10.61 6.27
C GLY A 66 13.59 9.20 6.05
N ASN A 67 13.26 8.86 4.80
CA ASN A 67 12.76 7.55 4.38
C ASN A 67 13.74 6.74 3.53
N ARG A 68 15.05 7.06 3.58
CA ARG A 68 16.09 6.27 2.90
C ARG A 68 16.07 4.77 3.25
N TRP A 69 15.59 4.41 4.45
CA TRP A 69 15.41 3.02 4.86
C TRP A 69 14.47 2.21 3.94
N CYS A 70 13.56 2.87 3.20
CA CYS A 70 12.70 2.23 2.21
C CYS A 70 13.49 1.65 1.02
N HIS A 71 14.75 2.06 0.80
CA HIS A 71 15.60 1.49 -0.25
C HIS A 71 15.93 0.01 -0.03
N ALA A 72 15.74 -0.50 1.19
CA ALA A 72 15.90 -1.91 1.53
C ALA A 72 14.61 -2.74 1.37
N ALA A 73 13.48 -2.12 0.99
CA ALA A 73 12.22 -2.83 0.84
C ALA A 73 12.24 -3.76 -0.38
N SER A 74 11.85 -5.02 -0.19
CA SER A 74 11.68 -5.99 -1.29
C SER A 74 10.37 -5.80 -2.06
N LEU A 75 9.41 -5.06 -1.49
CA LEU A 75 8.14 -4.72 -2.12
C LEU A 75 7.77 -3.28 -1.76
N VAL A 76 7.43 -2.48 -2.77
CA VAL A 76 6.79 -1.17 -2.60
C VAL A 76 5.38 -1.26 -3.16
N VAL A 77 4.40 -0.83 -2.37
CA VAL A 77 2.99 -0.77 -2.79
C VAL A 77 2.55 0.69 -2.83
N ALA A 78 2.28 1.22 -4.03
CA ALA A 78 1.63 2.50 -4.17
C ALA A 78 0.12 2.31 -3.99
N VAL A 79 -0.47 3.08 -3.08
CA VAL A 79 -1.90 3.04 -2.75
C VAL A 79 -2.50 4.40 -3.06
N PHE A 80 -3.52 4.43 -3.90
CA PHE A 80 -4.13 5.68 -4.36
C PHE A 80 -5.59 5.45 -4.71
N SER A 81 -6.32 6.56 -4.83
CA SER A 81 -7.75 6.56 -5.11
C SER A 81 -8.15 7.95 -5.59
N ARG A 82 -9.20 8.03 -6.40
CA ARG A 82 -9.78 9.28 -6.86
C ARG A 82 -11.09 9.55 -6.14
N LYS A 83 -11.39 10.82 -5.88
CA LYS A 83 -12.61 11.25 -5.17
C LYS A 83 -13.89 10.67 -5.79
N ASP A 84 -13.95 10.64 -7.12
CA ASP A 84 -15.13 10.21 -7.88
C ASP A 84 -15.25 8.68 -7.99
N ASP A 85 -14.28 7.93 -7.46
CA ASP A 85 -14.34 6.46 -7.42
C ASP A 85 -15.16 5.97 -6.21
N ASP A 86 -15.71 6.87 -5.38
CA ASP A 86 -16.50 6.53 -4.19
C ASP A 86 -17.60 7.54 -3.84
N CYS A 87 -18.35 7.24 -2.77
CA CYS A 87 -19.40 8.08 -2.22
C CYS A 87 -18.94 9.49 -1.83
N VAL A 88 -19.70 10.48 -2.31
CA VAL A 88 -19.67 11.87 -1.83
C VAL A 88 -21.05 12.21 -1.30
N ILE A 89 -21.20 12.19 0.04
CA ILE A 89 -22.49 12.43 0.71
C ILE A 89 -22.40 13.76 1.46
N ARG A 90 -22.89 14.83 0.80
CA ARG A 90 -22.73 16.23 1.25
C ARG A 90 -21.24 16.58 1.36
N ASP A 91 -20.75 16.78 2.58
CA ASP A 91 -19.38 17.12 2.92
C ASP A 91 -18.49 15.89 3.19
N ARG A 92 -19.06 14.69 3.28
CA ARG A 92 -18.32 13.45 3.53
C ARG A 92 -17.84 12.84 2.23
N VAL A 93 -16.52 12.63 2.13
CA VAL A 93 -15.83 12.01 1.00
C VAL A 93 -15.20 10.71 1.48
N TYR A 94 -15.60 9.56 0.91
CA TYR A 94 -15.26 8.24 1.45
C TYR A 94 -14.03 7.58 0.83
N ASN A 95 -13.62 8.00 -0.37
CA ASN A 95 -12.62 7.28 -1.17
C ASN A 95 -11.31 6.97 -0.41
N LEU A 96 -10.79 7.93 0.37
CA LEU A 96 -9.58 7.73 1.17
C LEU A 96 -9.81 6.94 2.45
N PHE A 97 -10.99 7.06 3.07
CA PHE A 97 -11.35 6.28 4.26
C PHE A 97 -11.44 4.79 3.88
N ASP A 98 -12.18 4.47 2.82
CA ASP A 98 -12.36 3.10 2.33
C ASP A 98 -11.05 2.52 1.78
N THR A 99 -10.23 3.33 1.09
CA THR A 99 -8.87 2.92 0.71
C THR A 99 -7.98 2.63 1.93
N GLY A 100 -8.14 3.38 3.02
CA GLY A 100 -7.47 3.10 4.29
C GLY A 100 -7.89 1.76 4.91
N LEU A 101 -9.18 1.40 4.82
CA LEU A 101 -9.66 0.08 5.24
C LEU A 101 -9.02 -1.05 4.42
N ALA A 102 -8.94 -0.90 3.09
CA ALA A 102 -8.31 -1.89 2.23
C ALA A 102 -6.80 -2.02 2.51
N ALA A 103 -6.10 -0.90 2.71
CA ALA A 103 -4.70 -0.92 3.12
C ALA A 103 -4.50 -1.63 4.48
N ALA A 104 -5.43 -1.48 5.43
CA ALA A 104 -5.34 -2.17 6.71
C ALA A 104 -5.44 -3.70 6.57
N PHE A 105 -6.27 -4.20 5.66
CA PHE A 105 -6.36 -5.64 5.36
C PHE A 105 -5.03 -6.17 4.81
N LEU A 106 -4.40 -5.42 3.89
CA LEU A 106 -3.05 -5.73 3.37
C LEU A 106 -2.03 -5.83 4.51
N ILE A 107 -2.00 -4.81 5.39
CA ILE A 107 -1.02 -4.70 6.47
C ILE A 107 -1.18 -5.85 7.47
N LEU A 108 -2.41 -6.20 7.84
CA LEU A 108 -2.66 -7.30 8.76
C LEU A 108 -2.31 -8.65 8.14
N ARG A 109 -2.64 -8.85 6.85
CA ARG A 109 -2.24 -10.07 6.14
C ARG A 109 -0.73 -10.20 6.03
N ALA A 110 -0.03 -9.13 5.68
CA ALA A 110 1.43 -9.10 5.66
C ALA A 110 2.02 -9.42 7.05
N THR A 111 1.43 -8.89 8.11
CA THR A 111 1.86 -9.17 9.49
C THR A 111 1.68 -10.65 9.84
N GLU A 112 0.55 -11.26 9.47
CA GLU A 112 0.33 -12.69 9.66
C GLU A 112 1.38 -13.55 8.94
N LEU A 113 1.84 -13.13 7.77
CA LEU A 113 2.91 -13.78 7.00
C LEU A 113 4.31 -13.50 7.56
N GLY A 114 4.43 -12.74 8.64
CA GLY A 114 5.71 -12.36 9.25
C GLY A 114 6.44 -11.23 8.52
N LEU A 115 5.76 -10.51 7.62
CA LEU A 115 6.31 -9.40 6.85
C LEU A 115 6.09 -8.07 7.56
N VAL A 116 7.01 -7.13 7.33
CA VAL A 116 6.84 -5.73 7.75
C VAL A 116 6.07 -4.98 6.68
N ALA A 117 4.88 -4.46 7.04
CA ALA A 117 4.12 -3.52 6.21
C ALA A 117 4.05 -2.15 6.90
N HIS A 118 4.68 -1.14 6.29
CA HIS A 118 4.87 0.19 6.88
C HIS A 118 4.37 1.28 5.93
N PRO A 119 3.16 1.83 6.15
CA PRO A 119 2.65 2.96 5.36
C PRO A 119 3.47 4.23 5.61
N ILE A 120 3.86 4.91 4.54
CA ILE A 120 4.66 6.14 4.60
C ILE A 120 3.93 7.31 3.94
N ALA A 121 4.23 8.53 4.39
CA ALA A 121 3.85 9.78 3.72
C ALA A 121 5.06 10.57 3.19
N GLY A 122 6.29 10.17 3.55
CA GLY A 122 7.51 10.83 3.14
C GLY A 122 7.99 10.37 1.76
N PHE A 123 7.30 10.78 0.71
CA PHE A 123 7.66 10.56 -0.69
C PHE A 123 7.16 11.74 -1.57
N SER A 124 7.57 11.79 -2.83
CA SER A 124 7.09 12.77 -3.81
C SER A 124 5.94 12.19 -4.64
N PRO A 125 4.68 12.64 -4.46
CA PRO A 125 3.54 12.10 -5.22
C PRO A 125 3.71 12.26 -6.73
N LYS A 126 4.22 13.41 -7.19
CA LYS A 126 4.47 13.67 -8.60
C LYS A 126 5.44 12.65 -9.22
N LYS A 127 6.63 12.48 -8.62
CA LYS A 127 7.63 11.53 -9.12
C LYS A 127 7.13 10.10 -9.07
N THR A 128 6.40 9.72 -8.02
CA THR A 128 5.80 8.39 -7.90
C THR A 128 4.82 8.13 -9.04
N ARG A 129 3.93 9.08 -9.36
CA ARG A 129 2.99 8.92 -10.48
C ARG A 129 3.70 8.77 -11.81
N GLU A 130 4.67 9.63 -12.11
CA GLU A 130 5.47 9.56 -13.33
C GLU A 130 6.19 8.21 -13.46
N ALA A 131 6.84 7.74 -12.39
CA ALA A 131 7.58 6.48 -12.39
C ALA A 131 6.69 5.24 -12.52
N LEU A 132 5.44 5.31 -12.03
CA LEU A 132 4.51 4.18 -12.01
C LEU A 132 3.44 4.25 -13.10
N GLY A 133 3.42 5.31 -13.92
CA GLY A 133 2.39 5.52 -14.93
C GLY A 133 0.98 5.71 -14.33
N ILE A 134 0.89 6.26 -13.11
CA ILE A 134 -0.40 6.56 -12.47
C ILE A 134 -0.97 7.83 -13.13
N PRO A 135 -2.23 7.82 -13.60
CA PRO A 135 -2.84 8.99 -14.24
C PRO A 135 -2.90 10.22 -13.33
N GLU A 136 -2.88 11.43 -13.92
CA GLU A 136 -2.81 12.69 -13.16
C GLU A 136 -4.05 13.01 -12.32
N ASP A 137 -5.20 12.43 -12.68
CA ASP A 137 -6.47 12.60 -11.99
C ASP A 137 -6.60 11.72 -10.73
N TYR A 138 -5.52 11.01 -10.37
CA TYR A 138 -5.34 10.24 -9.14
C TYR A 138 -4.38 10.90 -8.13
#